data_AF-A0A354EWY1-F1
#
_entry.id   AF-A0A354EWY1-F1
#
_cell.length_a   1.000
_cell.length_b   1.000
_cell.length_c   1.000
_cell.angle_alpha   90.00
_cell.angle_beta   90.00
_cell.angle_gamma   90.00
#
_symmetry.space_group_name_H-M   'P 1'
#
loop_
_entity.id
_entity.type
_entity.pdbx_description
1 polymer ?
#
loop_
_entity_poly.entity_id
_entity_poly.type
_entity_poly.pdbx_seq_one_letter_code
_entity_poly.pdbx_strand_id
1 'polypeptide(L)' 'MMTPQDHSARRSQLAQHLPKGAIAIIPAAHEVLRNGDAYYRFRQDSDFYYLTGFNEPDALLLI' A
#
# COMPACT_ATOMS: atom_id res chain seq x y z
N MET A 1 -12.14 -0.65 -13.32
CA MET A 1 -11.15 0.19 -12.63
C MET A 1 -11.67 0.49 -11.24
N MET A 2 -10.82 0.40 -10.22
CA MET A 2 -11.19 0.89 -8.88
C MET A 2 -11.08 2.42 -8.84
N THR A 3 -12.00 3.05 -8.14
CA THR A 3 -12.08 4.50 -7.97
C THR A 3 -11.40 4.93 -6.67
N PRO A 4 -11.05 6.22 -6.52
CA PRO A 4 -10.57 6.74 -5.23
C PRO A 4 -11.53 6.46 -4.07
N GLN A 5 -12.85 6.43 -4.35
CA GLN A 5 -13.88 6.12 -3.38
C GLN A 5 -13.82 4.66 -2.90
N ASP A 6 -13.53 3.70 -3.79
CA ASP A 6 -13.37 2.29 -3.42
C ASP A 6 -12.21 2.08 -2.43
N HIS A 7 -11.08 2.75 -2.67
CA HIS A 7 -9.94 2.71 -1.76
C HIS A 7 -10.28 3.36 -0.41
N SER A 8 -10.99 4.49 -0.40
CA SER A 8 -11.45 5.15 0.83
C SER A 8 -12.36 4.25 1.67
N ALA A 9 -13.31 3.55 1.03
CA ALA A 9 -14.22 2.62 1.69
C ALA A 9 -13.46 1.46 2.35
N ARG A 10 -12.46 0.89 1.68
CA ARG A 10 -11.63 -0.19 2.25
C ARG A 10 -10.80 0.25 3.44
N ARG A 11 -10.18 1.44 3.38
CA ARG A 11 -9.45 1.99 4.53
C ARG A 11 -10.39 2.23 5.72
N SER A 12 -11.59 2.73 5.46
CA SER A 12 -12.63 2.89 6.50
C SER A 12 -13.04 1.56 7.12
N GLN A 13 -13.19 0.50 6.31
CA GLN A 13 -13.47 -0.85 6.81
C GLN A 13 -12.31 -1.40 7.65
N LEU A 14 -11.06 -1.22 7.21
CA LEU A 14 -9.89 -1.63 8.00
C LEU A 14 -9.85 -0.90 9.35
N ALA A 15 -10.07 0.42 9.36
CA ALA A 15 -10.09 1.22 10.59
C ALA A 15 -11.14 0.74 11.61
N GLN A 16 -12.30 0.26 11.15
CA GLN A 16 -13.34 -0.30 12.02
C GLN A 16 -12.94 -1.59 12.74
N HIS A 17 -11.96 -2.33 12.19
CA HIS A 17 -11.43 -3.54 12.82
C HIS A 17 -10.27 -3.26 13.78
N LEU A 18 -9.75 -2.01 13.81
CA LEU A 18 -8.67 -1.65 14.71
C LEU A 18 -9.19 -1.45 16.15
N PRO A 19 -8.43 -1.91 17.17
CA PRO A 19 -8.70 -1.55 18.55
C PRO A 19 -8.72 -0.04 18.74
N LYS A 20 -9.49 0.45 19.72
CA LYS A 20 -9.53 1.87 20.04
C LYS A 20 -8.13 2.39 20.37
N GLY A 21 -7.67 3.39 19.62
CA GLY A 21 -6.35 4.02 19.80
C GLY A 21 -5.20 3.29 19.12
N ALA A 22 -5.46 2.22 18.35
CA ALA A 22 -4.46 1.59 17.51
C ALA A 22 -4.25 2.37 16.19
N ILE A 23 -3.07 2.18 15.59
CA ILE A 23 -2.69 2.71 14.27
C ILE A 23 -2.22 1.53 13.42
N ALA A 24 -2.71 1.43 12.18
CA ALA A 24 -2.15 0.51 11.20
C ALA A 24 -1.09 1.23 10.36
N ILE A 25 0.06 0.58 10.19
CA ILE A 25 1.16 1.07 9.35
C ILE A 25 1.39 0.02 8.26
N ILE A 26 1.13 0.40 7.00
CA ILE A 26 1.28 -0.49 5.84
C ILE A 26 2.36 0.08 4.92
N PRO A 27 3.52 -0.58 4.79
CA PRO A 27 4.58 -0.15 3.90
C PRO A 27 4.27 -0.49 2.43
N ALA A 28 4.73 0.37 1.53
CA ALA A 28 4.83 0.04 0.11
C ALA A 28 6.00 -0.93 -0.13
N ALA A 29 6.00 -1.56 -1.30
CA ALA A 29 7.13 -2.31 -1.80
C ALA A 29 8.30 -1.38 -2.14
N HIS A 30 9.49 -1.98 -2.19
CA HIS A 30 10.71 -1.32 -2.63
C HIS A 30 11.08 -1.81 -4.04
N GLU A 31 11.91 -1.04 -4.74
CA GLU A 31 12.52 -1.53 -5.98
C GLU A 31 13.49 -2.68 -5.67
N VAL A 32 13.50 -3.70 -6.53
CA VAL A 32 14.32 -4.90 -6.34
C VAL A 32 15.40 -4.94 -7.41
N LEU A 33 16.66 -4.97 -6.99
CA LEU A 33 17.80 -5.16 -7.88
C LEU A 33 17.75 -6.53 -8.54
N ARG A 34 18.00 -6.56 -9.84
CA ARG A 34 18.12 -7.78 -10.63
C ARG A 34 19.59 -8.18 -10.80
N ASN A 35 20.42 -7.26 -11.27
CA ASN A 35 21.85 -7.50 -11.51
C ASN A 35 22.58 -6.17 -11.73
N GLY A 36 23.74 -5.98 -11.10
CA GLY A 36 24.50 -4.73 -11.21
C GLY A 36 23.65 -3.53 -10.79
N ASP A 37 23.43 -2.61 -11.72
CA ASP A 37 22.59 -1.41 -11.59
C ASP A 37 21.18 -1.56 -12.18
N ALA A 38 20.83 -2.75 -12.69
CA ALA A 38 19.52 -3.03 -13.28
C ALA A 38 18.50 -3.52 -12.22
N TYR A 39 17.28 -3.00 -12.30
CA TYR A 39 16.16 -3.37 -11.43
C TYR A 39 15.17 -4.30 -12.15
N TYR A 40 14.44 -5.11 -11.38
CA TYR A 40 13.21 -5.72 -11.86
C TYR A 40 12.14 -4.65 -12.10
N ARG A 41 11.14 -4.97 -12.92
CA ARG A 41 9.96 -4.12 -13.04
C ARG A 41 9.29 -4.00 -11.68
N PHE A 42 9.07 -2.76 -11.23
CA PHE A 42 8.40 -2.51 -9.96
C PHE A 42 7.03 -3.20 -9.92
N ARG A 43 6.78 -3.87 -8.80
CA ARG A 43 5.49 -4.46 -8.44
C ARG A 43 5.20 -4.05 -7.01
N GLN A 44 4.08 -3.37 -6.83
CA GLN A 44 3.62 -2.95 -5.52
C GLN A 44 3.23 -4.15 -4.64
N ASP A 45 3.32 -3.96 -3.32
CA ASP A 45 2.69 -4.86 -2.36
C ASP A 45 1.16 -4.90 -2.59
N SER A 46 0.58 -6.10 -2.51
CA SER A 46 -0.82 -6.28 -2.91
C SER A 46 -1.80 -5.63 -1.92
N ASP A 47 -1.50 -5.68 -0.63
CA ASP A 47 -2.34 -5.08 0.40
C ASP A 47 -2.22 -3.56 0.37
N PHE A 48 -1.00 -3.04 0.25
CA PHE A 48 -0.76 -1.62 0.06
C PHE A 48 -1.51 -1.08 -1.17
N TYR A 49 -1.37 -1.75 -2.32
CA TYR A 49 -2.05 -1.33 -3.55
C TYR A 49 -3.57 -1.44 -3.45
N TYR A 50 -4.09 -2.48 -2.80
CA TYR A 50 -5.52 -2.66 -2.58
C TYR A 50 -6.15 -1.52 -1.77
N LEU A 51 -5.42 -0.99 -0.79
CA LEU A 51 -5.88 0.09 0.11
C LEU A 51 -5.65 1.50 -0.44
N THR A 52 -4.69 1.68 -1.34
CA THR A 52 -4.25 3.02 -1.79
C THR A 52 -4.45 3.27 -3.28
N GLY A 53 -4.29 2.25 -4.13
CA GLY A 53 -4.10 2.41 -5.57
C GLY A 53 -2.78 3.09 -5.94
N PHE A 54 -1.89 3.34 -4.97
CA PHE A 54 -0.63 4.05 -5.14
C PHE A 54 0.48 3.08 -5.57
N ASN A 55 1.13 3.39 -6.71
CA ASN A 55 2.05 2.47 -7.39
C ASN A 55 3.46 3.06 -7.55
N GLU A 56 3.96 3.70 -6.50
CA GLU A 56 5.35 4.12 -6.37
C GLU A 56 5.98 3.43 -5.13
N PRO A 57 7.29 3.19 -5.14
CA PRO A 57 7.99 2.56 -4.02
C PRO A 57 8.13 3.50 -2.82
N ASP A 58 8.64 2.97 -1.70
CA ASP A 58 9.14 3.76 -0.56
C ASP A 58 8.12 4.71 0.11
N ALA A 59 6.86 4.29 0.16
CA ALA A 59 5.77 5.00 0.83
C ALA A 59 5.23 4.26 2.06
N LEU A 60 4.50 4.99 2.91
CA LEU A 60 3.80 4.45 4.08
C LEU A 60 2.35 4.92 4.10
N LEU A 61 1.42 3.99 4.24
CA LEU A 61 0.03 4.26 4.55
C LEU A 61 -0.17 4.16 6.07
N LEU A 62 -0.72 5.21 6.66
CA LEU A 62 -1.14 5.24 8.06
C LEU A 62 -2.67 5.32 8.12
N ILE A 63 -3.30 4.45 8.91
CA ILE A 63 -4.76 4.41 9.17
C ILE A 63 -5.00 4.40 10.68
#